data_AF-A0A834M9Z4-F1
#
_entry.id   AF-A0A834M9Z4-F1
#
_cell.length_a   1.000
_cell.length_b   1.000
_cell.length_c   1.000
_cell.angle_alpha   90.00
_cell.angle_beta   90.00
_cell.angle_gamma   90.00
#
_symmetry.space_group_name_H-M   'P 1'
#
loop_
_entity.id
_entity.type
_entity.pdbx_description
1 polymer ?
#
loop_
_entity_poly.entity_id
_entity_poly.type
_entity_poly.pdbx_seq_one_letter_code
_entity_poly.pdbx_strand_id
1 'polypeptide(L)'
;MDKKEFRVLIKYCFLKGKNIVEARTCLNAESPDTAPGKSTIKDWNDHLVPSDYFLFSDLYRMFAGKKFSLNEEVITETEAYFEAKDKSYYKNGIEKLEDCYNQCITLEGNYVE
;
A
#
# COMPACT_ATOMS: atom_id res chain seq x y z
N MET A 1 -12.28 -1.72 -20.79
CA MET A 1 -12.35 -2.26 -19.43
C MET A 1 -12.68 -1.10 -18.49
N ASP A 2 -13.66 -1.28 -17.62
CA ASP A 2 -14.02 -0.23 -16.66
C ASP A 2 -13.03 -0.18 -15.48
N LYS A 3 -13.16 0.84 -14.63
CA LYS A 3 -12.28 1.06 -13.48
C LYS A 3 -12.32 -0.11 -12.47
N LYS A 4 -13.47 -0.77 -12.32
CA LYS A 4 -13.68 -1.87 -11.37
C LYS A 4 -12.95 -3.11 -11.86
N GLU A 5 -13.07 -3.43 -13.14
CA GLU A 5 -12.37 -4.53 -13.80
C GLU A 5 -10.84 -4.37 -13.71
N PHE A 6 -10.30 -3.18 -13.99
CA PHE A 6 -8.87 -2.90 -13.84
C PHE A 6 -8.39 -3.09 -12.38
N ARG A 7 -9.18 -2.68 -11.39
CA ARG A 7 -8.83 -2.87 -9.98
C ARG A 7 -8.80 -4.35 -9.58
N VAL A 8 -9.72 -5.18 -10.10
CA VAL A 8 -9.71 -6.63 -9.86
C VAL A 8 -8.44 -7.25 -10.43
N LEU A 9 -8.06 -6.89 -11.65
CA LEU A 9 -6.83 -7.39 -12.27
C LEU A 9 -5.56 -6.93 -11.55
N ILE A 10 -5.54 -5.68 -11.07
CA ILE A 10 -4.43 -5.15 -10.27
C ILE A 10 -4.29 -5.94 -8.97
N LYS A 11 -5.39 -6.15 -8.23
CA LYS A 11 -5.40 -6.99 -7.03
C LYS A 11 -4.90 -8.40 -7.33
N TYR A 12 -5.38 -9.02 -8.41
CA TYR A 12 -4.93 -10.34 -8.83
C TYR A 12 -3.42 -10.36 -9.14
N CYS A 13 -2.90 -9.35 -9.84
CA CYS A 13 -1.47 -9.25 -10.14
C CYS A 13 -0.62 -9.21 -8.86
N PHE A 14 -0.98 -8.38 -7.89
CA PHE A 14 -0.26 -8.28 -6.62
C PHE A 14 -0.42 -9.53 -5.76
N LEU A 15 -1.60 -10.18 -5.73
CA LEU A 15 -1.80 -11.48 -5.08
C LEU A 15 -0.92 -12.58 -5.70
N LYS A 16 -0.53 -12.44 -6.97
CA LYS A 16 0.42 -13.33 -7.66
C LYS A 16 1.89 -12.94 -7.44
N GLY A 17 2.17 -11.96 -6.58
CA GLY A 17 3.52 -11.50 -6.28
C GLY A 17 4.16 -10.66 -7.39
N LYS A 18 3.36 -10.15 -8.35
CA LYS A 18 3.87 -9.26 -9.40
C LYS A 18 4.18 -7.88 -8.82
N ASN A 19 5.28 -7.29 -9.24
CA ASN A 19 5.59 -5.90 -8.93
C ASN A 19 4.79 -4.93 -9.83
N ILE A 20 4.84 -3.62 -9.55
CA ILE A 20 4.07 -2.59 -10.28
C ILE A 20 4.38 -2.60 -11.79
N VAL A 21 5.63 -2.86 -12.18
CA VAL A 21 6.04 -2.88 -13.59
C VAL A 21 5.41 -4.09 -14.29
N GLU A 22 5.46 -5.26 -13.67
CA GLU A 22 4.86 -6.49 -14.17
C GLU A 22 3.34 -6.42 -14.22
N ALA A 23 2.70 -5.87 -13.19
CA ALA A 23 1.27 -5.62 -13.15
C ALA A 23 0.87 -4.70 -14.32
N ARG A 24 1.60 -3.60 -14.56
CA ARG A 24 1.35 -2.72 -15.70
C ARG A 24 1.51 -3.44 -17.04
N THR A 25 2.54 -4.28 -17.19
CA THR A 25 2.74 -5.04 -18.42
C THR A 25 1.57 -6.01 -18.67
N CYS A 26 1.06 -6.67 -17.64
CA CYS A 26 -0.14 -7.51 -17.74
C CYS A 26 -1.37 -6.70 -18.19
N LEU A 27 -1.62 -5.54 -17.57
CA LEU A 27 -2.75 -4.69 -17.93
C LEU A 27 -2.64 -4.12 -19.35
N ASN A 28 -1.44 -3.72 -19.76
CA ASN A 28 -1.18 -3.25 -21.12
C ASN A 28 -1.42 -4.35 -22.16
N ALA A 29 -1.13 -5.62 -21.84
CA ALA A 29 -1.40 -6.73 -22.73
C ALA A 29 -2.89 -7.01 -22.88
N GLU A 30 -3.68 -6.84 -21.82
CA GLU A 30 -5.13 -7.05 -21.83
C GLU A 30 -5.91 -5.84 -22.39
N SER A 31 -5.42 -4.62 -22.22
CA SER A 31 -6.11 -3.39 -22.66
C SER A 31 -5.13 -2.24 -22.93
N PRO A 32 -4.42 -2.25 -24.08
CA PRO A 32 -3.33 -1.32 -24.38
C PRO A 32 -3.70 0.16 -24.28
N ASP A 33 -4.88 0.53 -24.78
CA ASP A 33 -5.31 1.93 -24.93
C ASP A 33 -5.95 2.51 -23.66
N THR A 34 -6.34 1.67 -22.71
CA THR A 34 -7.08 2.08 -21.51
C THR A 34 -6.40 1.69 -20.20
N ALA A 35 -5.25 1.00 -20.27
CA ALA A 35 -4.51 0.56 -19.10
C ALA A 35 -4.07 1.75 -18.22
N PRO A 36 -4.27 1.65 -16.89
CA PRO A 36 -3.88 2.71 -15.98
C PRO A 36 -2.35 2.92 -15.96
N GLY A 37 -1.96 4.16 -15.68
CA GLY A 37 -0.55 4.52 -15.51
C GLY A 37 0.07 3.88 -14.26
N LYS A 38 1.42 3.86 -14.19
CA LYS A 38 2.14 3.33 -13.01
C LYS A 38 1.73 4.02 -11.71
N SER A 39 1.51 5.34 -11.73
CA SER A 39 1.05 6.11 -10.57
C SER A 39 -0.31 5.62 -10.10
N THR A 40 -1.28 5.51 -11.00
CA THR A 40 -2.62 5.01 -10.69
C THR A 40 -2.61 3.58 -10.13
N ILE A 41 -1.79 2.69 -10.70
CA ILE A 41 -1.62 1.31 -10.21
C ILE A 41 -1.02 1.31 -8.80
N LYS A 42 0.00 2.14 -8.55
CA LYS A 42 0.63 2.29 -7.24
C LYS A 42 -0.36 2.80 -6.22
N ASP A 43 -1.02 3.91 -6.50
CA ASP A 43 -1.97 4.53 -5.58
C ASP A 43 -3.13 3.59 -5.24
N TRP A 44 -3.66 2.83 -6.21
CA TRP A 44 -4.69 1.82 -5.94
C TRP A 44 -4.20 0.65 -5.09
N ASN A 45 -2.89 0.37 -5.12
CA ASN A 45 -2.25 -0.66 -4.31
C ASN A 45 -1.92 -0.17 -2.89
N ASP A 46 -1.41 1.06 -2.73
CA ASP A 46 -0.98 1.59 -1.43
C ASP A 46 -2.11 1.56 -0.38
N HIS A 47 -3.37 1.78 -0.79
CA HIS A 47 -4.56 1.66 0.08
C HIS A 47 -4.87 0.21 0.52
N LEU A 48 -4.22 -0.78 -0.08
CA LEU A 48 -4.41 -2.20 0.17
C LEU A 48 -3.16 -2.86 0.74
N VAL A 49 -2.11 -2.09 1.04
CA VAL A 49 -0.86 -2.60 1.58
C VAL A 49 -0.71 -2.16 3.03
N PRO A 50 -0.80 -3.08 4.01
CA PRO A 50 -0.67 -2.75 5.44
C PRO A 50 0.67 -2.10 5.81
N SER A 51 1.74 -2.33 5.05
CA SER A 51 2.99 -1.60 5.28
C SER A 51 2.82 -0.11 5.04
N ASP A 52 2.12 0.29 3.97
CA ASP A 52 2.01 1.69 3.55
C ASP A 52 0.98 2.44 4.39
N TYR A 53 -0.26 1.95 4.48
CA TYR A 53 -1.33 2.68 5.17
C TYR A 53 -1.25 2.61 6.71
N PHE A 54 -0.56 1.61 7.27
CA PHE A 54 -0.51 1.39 8.72
C PHE A 54 0.90 1.50 9.28
N LEU A 55 1.82 0.60 8.90
CA LEU A 55 3.14 0.52 9.54
C LEU A 55 4.00 1.76 9.29
N PHE A 56 4.17 2.14 8.03
CA PHE A 56 4.97 3.28 7.63
C PHE A 56 4.27 4.60 7.93
N SER A 57 2.94 4.65 7.84
CA SER A 57 2.17 5.81 8.29
C SER A 57 2.46 6.15 9.76
N ASP A 58 2.43 5.16 10.66
CA ASP A 58 2.77 5.38 12.07
C ASP A 58 4.25 5.69 12.28
N LEU A 59 5.14 5.02 11.54
CA LEU A 59 6.58 5.26 11.60
C LEU A 59 6.95 6.69 11.15
N TYR A 60 6.38 7.18 10.05
CA TYR A 60 6.56 8.55 9.58
C TYR A 60 6.06 9.56 10.58
N ARG A 61 4.92 9.29 11.24
CA ARG A 61 4.43 10.13 12.33
C ARG A 61 5.40 10.18 13.50
N MET A 62 6.03 9.06 13.86
CA MET A 62 7.04 9.02 14.91
C MET A 62 8.32 9.80 14.53
N PHE A 63 8.70 9.78 13.26
CA PHE A 63 9.85 10.54 12.74
C PHE A 63 9.56 12.01 12.45
N ALA A 64 8.30 12.43 12.42
CA ALA A 64 7.91 13.79 12.08
C ALA A 64 8.61 14.81 13.00
N GLY A 65 9.36 15.73 12.40
CA GLY A 65 10.09 16.78 13.13
C GLY A 65 11.43 16.35 13.75
N LYS A 66 11.78 15.07 13.73
CA LYS A 66 13.11 14.60 14.15
C LYS A 66 14.12 14.90 13.04
N LYS A 67 15.32 15.34 13.44
CA LYS A 67 16.47 15.51 12.56
C LYS A 67 17.60 14.64 13.10
N PHE A 68 18.12 13.78 12.24
CA PHE A 68 19.23 12.91 12.56
C PHE A 68 20.48 13.42 11.85
N SER A 69 21.60 13.43 12.56
CA SER A 69 22.89 13.85 11.99
C SER A 69 23.70 12.65 11.49
N LEU A 70 23.35 11.45 11.94
CA LEU A 70 24.04 10.20 11.63
C LEU A 70 23.03 9.09 11.28
N ASN A 71 23.48 8.13 10.48
CA ASN A 71 22.64 6.99 10.11
C ASN A 71 22.38 6.08 11.32
N GLU A 72 23.34 5.97 12.23
CA GLU A 72 23.25 5.18 13.46
C GLU A 72 22.08 5.65 14.33
N GLU A 73 21.82 6.96 14.40
CA GLU A 73 20.69 7.50 15.14
C GLU A 73 19.35 7.06 14.53
N VAL A 74 19.25 7.06 13.19
CA VAL A 74 18.05 6.61 12.47
C VAL A 74 17.82 5.11 12.71
N ILE A 75 18.89 4.32 12.68
CA ILE A 75 18.82 2.86 12.91
C ILE A 75 18.33 2.58 14.33
N THR A 76 18.98 3.16 15.35
CA THR A 76 18.60 2.95 16.75
C THR A 76 17.15 3.37 17.03
N GLU A 77 16.71 4.50 16.50
CA GLU A 77 15.32 4.95 16.68
C GLU A 77 14.32 4.03 15.97
N THR A 78 14.68 3.52 14.79
CA THR A 78 13.86 2.56 14.04
C THR A 78 13.75 1.23 14.78
N GLU A 79 14.86 0.72 15.30
CA GLU A 79 14.89 -0.52 16.09
C GLU A 79 14.02 -0.39 17.34
N ALA A 80 14.18 0.70 18.10
CA ALA A 80 13.35 0.99 19.27
C ALA A 80 11.85 1.07 18.94
N TYR A 81 11.50 1.65 17.79
CA TYR A 81 10.11 1.65 17.32
C TYR A 81 9.55 0.24 17.16
N PHE A 82 10.28 -0.66 16.50
CA PHE A 82 9.82 -2.03 16.25
C PHE A 82 9.80 -2.88 17.52
N GLU A 83 10.78 -2.72 18.41
CA GLU A 83 10.83 -3.41 19.71
C GLU A 83 9.64 -3.04 20.62
N ALA A 84 9.16 -1.79 20.52
CA ALA A 84 8.00 -1.33 21.26
C ALA A 84 6.65 -1.88 20.75
N LYS A 85 6.60 -2.50 19.57
CA LYS A 85 5.36 -3.04 19.00
C LYS A 85 5.17 -4.50 19.39
N ASP A 86 4.05 -4.80 20.03
CA ASP A 86 3.66 -6.18 20.29
C ASP A 86 2.95 -6.82 19.08
N LYS A 87 2.71 -8.14 19.14
CA LYS A 87 2.06 -8.89 18.05
C LYS A 87 0.67 -8.35 17.69
N SER A 88 -0.07 -7.81 18.65
CA SER A 88 -1.42 -7.26 18.41
C SER A 88 -1.39 -6.01 17.53
N TYR A 89 -0.32 -5.22 17.56
CA TYR A 89 -0.14 -4.07 16.68
C TYR A 89 -0.17 -4.48 15.21
N TYR A 90 0.64 -5.47 14.83
CA TYR A 90 0.68 -5.98 13.46
C TYR A 90 -0.63 -6.67 13.06
N LYS A 91 -1.22 -7.42 13.99
CA LYS A 91 -2.52 -8.06 13.78
C LYS A 91 -3.60 -7.03 13.46
N ASN A 92 -3.70 -5.95 14.24
CA ASN A 92 -4.65 -4.86 14.00
C ASN A 92 -4.43 -4.20 12.62
N GLY A 93 -3.17 -3.97 12.24
CA GLY A 93 -2.83 -3.46 10.91
C GLY A 93 -3.34 -4.36 9.78
N ILE A 94 -3.24 -5.69 9.94
CA ILE A 94 -3.72 -6.65 8.94
C ILE A 94 -5.25 -6.76 8.96
N GLU A 95 -5.89 -6.75 10.12
CA GLU A 95 -7.36 -6.86 10.25
C GLU A 95 -8.08 -5.68 9.59
N LYS A 96 -7.48 -4.49 9.59
CA LYS A 96 -7.98 -3.31 8.85
C LYS A 96 -8.04 -3.50 7.33
N LEU A 97 -7.38 -4.53 6.79
CA LEU A 97 -7.41 -4.81 5.36
C LEU A 97 -8.84 -5.12 4.88
N GLU A 98 -9.67 -5.74 5.72
CA GLU A 98 -11.08 -5.98 5.41
C GLU A 98 -11.84 -4.65 5.17
N ASP A 99 -11.66 -3.67 6.06
CA ASP A 99 -12.24 -2.33 5.91
C ASP A 99 -11.72 -1.62 4.66
N CYS A 100 -10.41 -1.69 4.40
CA CYS A 100 -9.81 -1.13 3.19
C CYS A 100 -10.40 -1.74 1.91
N TYR A 101 -10.64 -3.07 1.91
CA TYR A 101 -11.31 -3.73 0.79
C TYR A 101 -12.77 -3.30 0.65
N ASN A 102 -13.52 -3.22 1.75
CA ASN A 102 -14.91 -2.80 1.76
C ASN A 102 -15.08 -1.34 1.29
N GLN A 103 -14.20 -0.44 1.71
CA GLN A 103 -14.16 0.94 1.22
C GLN A 103 -13.83 0.99 -0.28
N CYS A 104 -12.85 0.21 -0.74
CA CYS A 104 -12.54 0.13 -2.18
C CYS A 104 -13.71 -0.36 -3.02
N ILE A 105 -14.52 -1.29 -2.50
CA ILE A 105 -15.73 -1.80 -3.15
C ILE A 105 -16.83 -0.73 -3.15
N THR A 106 -17.10 -0.13 -1.98
CA THR A 106 -18.17 0.87 -1.77
C THR A 106 -17.94 2.13 -2.59
N LEU A 107 -16.69 2.59 -2.68
CA LEU A 107 -16.34 3.77 -3.48
C LEU A 107 -16.27 3.48 -4.97
N GLU A 108 -16.67 2.29 -5.42
CA GLU A 108 -16.62 1.88 -6.82
C GLU A 108 -15.22 2.03 -7.44
N GLY A 109 -14.19 1.90 -6.61
CA GLY A 109 -12.83 2.14 -7.05
C GLY A 109 -12.39 3.61 -7.07
N ASN A 110 -13.14 4.53 -6.46
CA ASN A 110 -12.66 5.89 -6.18
C ASN A 110 -11.80 5.93 -4.91
N TYR A 111 -11.02 6.99 -4.76
CA TYR A 111 -10.27 7.25 -3.53
C TYR A 111 -11.21 7.83 -2.47
N VAL A 112 -10.95 7.51 -1.20
CA VAL A 112 -11.48 8.28 -0.08
C VAL A 112 -10.66 9.57 -0.04
N GLU A 113 -11.30 10.74 0.01
CA GLU A 113 -10.61 12.00 0.38
C GLU A 113 -10.17 11.98 1.85
#